data_AF-A0A3N5KDJ1-F1
#
_entry.id   AF-A0A3N5KDJ1-F1
#
_cell.length_a   1.000
_cell.length_b   1.000
_cell.length_c   1.000
_cell.angle_alpha   90.00
_cell.angle_beta   90.00
_cell.angle_gamma   90.00
#
_symmetry.space_group_name_H-M   'P 1'
#
loop_
_entity.id
_entity.type
_entity.pdbx_description
1 polymer ?
#
loop_
_entity_poly.entity_id
_entity_poly.type
_entity_poly.pdbx_seq_one_letter_code
_entity_poly.pdbx_strand_id
1 'polypeptide(L)'
;TMTACSTLASPVVTPFYMKVLAGKLVPIHFLSMMLSILNMIVVPIVVGLIANRVLYGHKKVYQNPAALIAVMLISLAGAAITLLIPLSAFGVWGTLRSGLTVGLVLLCATVLAKLIINIRLKKVSNWMDRVLPLVSMAGICLIIAIITARSADQLKTIGFAIILAAMLHNLTGYLLGFWLARAAKLDERDSRTVAIEVGLQNGGMASGLAMTVLNSAKAALAPAIFGPWMNISGSILANYWQRKKPRPQQ
;
A
#
# COMPACT_ATOMS: atom_id res chain seq x y z
N THR A 1 -9.29 -11.28 -3.37
CA THR A 1 -8.39 -12.03 -4.28
C THR A 1 -7.85 -11.15 -5.39
N MET A 2 -8.68 -10.34 -6.07
CA MET A 2 -8.21 -9.46 -7.16
C MET A 2 -7.09 -8.51 -6.75
N THR A 3 -7.23 -7.79 -5.62
CA THR A 3 -6.17 -6.92 -5.11
C THR A 3 -4.85 -7.66 -4.88
N ALA A 4 -4.90 -8.90 -4.38
CA ALA A 4 -3.69 -9.69 -4.13
C ALA A 4 -3.00 -10.07 -5.44
N CYS A 5 -3.76 -10.51 -6.45
CA CYS A 5 -3.23 -10.81 -7.77
C CYS A 5 -2.64 -9.57 -8.45
N SER A 6 -3.34 -8.43 -8.44
CA SER A 6 -2.84 -7.19 -9.03
C SER A 6 -1.58 -6.67 -8.32
N THR A 7 -1.53 -6.80 -7.00
CA THR A 7 -0.36 -6.43 -6.18
C THR A 7 0.85 -7.34 -6.44
N LEU A 8 0.65 -8.64 -6.66
CA LEU A 8 1.73 -9.56 -7.02
C LEU A 8 2.22 -9.35 -8.46
N ALA A 9 1.34 -8.92 -9.37
CA ALA A 9 1.69 -8.62 -10.76
C ALA A 9 2.34 -7.23 -10.93
N SER A 10 2.14 -6.30 -10.00
CA SER A 10 2.58 -4.90 -10.13
C SER A 10 4.09 -4.70 -10.35
N PRO A 11 5.02 -5.52 -9.82
CA PRO A 11 6.45 -5.35 -10.11
C PRO A 11 6.80 -5.42 -11.59
N VAL A 12 6.01 -6.12 -12.40
CA VAL A 12 6.24 -6.25 -13.84
C VAL A 12 5.32 -5.31 -14.63
N VAL A 13 4.04 -5.30 -14.28
CA VAL A 13 3.01 -4.57 -15.03
C VAL A 13 3.18 -3.06 -14.91
N THR A 14 3.45 -2.54 -13.70
CA THR A 14 3.59 -1.10 -13.48
C THR A 14 4.82 -0.53 -14.21
N PRO A 15 6.02 -1.15 -14.15
CA PRO A 15 7.16 -0.67 -14.93
C PRO A 15 6.99 -0.77 -16.43
N PHE A 16 6.28 -1.79 -16.90
CA PHE A 16 5.93 -1.92 -18.30
C PHE A 16 5.08 -0.74 -18.78
N TYR A 17 3.94 -0.47 -18.12
CA TYR A 17 3.07 0.64 -18.52
C TYR A 17 3.71 2.01 -18.36
N MET A 18 4.48 2.21 -17.29
CA MET A 18 5.22 3.46 -17.11
C MET A 18 6.24 3.67 -18.23
N LYS A 19 7.00 2.64 -18.63
CA LYS A 19 7.94 2.75 -19.75
C LYS A 19 7.22 3.06 -21.08
N VAL A 20 6.07 2.44 -21.32
CA VAL A 20 5.29 2.63 -22.56
C VAL A 20 4.63 4.01 -22.63
N LEU A 21 3.98 4.44 -21.53
CA LEU A 21 3.16 5.66 -21.51
C LEU A 21 3.97 6.91 -21.13
N ALA A 22 4.86 6.78 -20.14
CA ALA A 22 5.62 7.90 -19.59
C ALA A 22 7.09 7.93 -20.03
N GLY A 23 7.61 6.87 -20.67
CA GLY A 23 9.02 6.78 -21.07
C GLY A 23 9.47 7.84 -22.10
N LYS A 24 8.52 8.52 -22.76
CA LYS A 24 8.80 9.69 -23.62
C LYS A 24 8.91 11.01 -22.85
N LEU A 25 8.40 11.06 -21.62
CA LEU A 25 8.35 12.26 -20.77
C LEU A 25 9.41 12.23 -19.66
N VAL A 26 9.72 11.04 -19.12
CA VAL A 26 10.66 10.86 -18.01
C VAL A 26 11.53 9.61 -18.26
N PRO A 27 12.85 9.65 -17.98
CA PRO A 27 13.69 8.46 -18.10
C PRO A 27 13.26 7.39 -17.09
N ILE A 28 12.79 6.25 -17.59
CA ILE A 28 12.29 5.15 -16.77
C ILE A 28 13.17 3.91 -16.94
N HIS A 29 13.89 3.56 -15.89
CA HIS A 29 14.66 2.31 -15.80
C HIS A 29 13.78 1.18 -15.29
N PHE A 30 13.39 0.28 -16.19
CA PHE A 30 12.47 -0.83 -15.90
C PHE A 30 12.91 -1.67 -14.69
N LEU A 31 14.17 -2.14 -14.68
CA LEU A 31 14.70 -3.02 -13.63
C LEU A 31 14.74 -2.31 -12.27
N SER A 32 15.19 -1.05 -12.24
CA SER A 32 15.25 -0.25 -11.01
C SER A 32 13.86 -0.03 -10.42
N MET A 33 12.87 0.29 -11.26
CA MET A 33 11.50 0.48 -10.79
C MET A 33 10.86 -0.83 -10.33
N MET A 34 11.10 -1.94 -11.03
CA MET A 34 10.66 -3.27 -10.60
C MET A 34 11.20 -3.62 -9.21
N LEU A 35 12.50 -3.45 -8.98
CA LEU A 35 13.13 -3.70 -7.69
C LEU A 35 12.58 -2.78 -6.59
N SER A 36 12.34 -1.49 -6.90
CA SER A 36 11.69 -0.57 -5.96
C SER A 36 10.26 -1.00 -5.60
N ILE A 37 9.49 -1.51 -6.56
CA ILE A 37 8.13 -2.02 -6.30
C ILE A 37 8.18 -3.28 -5.45
N LEU A 38 9.05 -4.25 -5.77
CA LEU A 38 9.26 -5.45 -4.95
C LEU A 38 9.59 -5.08 -3.50
N ASN A 39 10.50 -4.11 -3.34
CA ASN A 39 10.94 -3.62 -2.05
C ASN A 39 9.82 -2.95 -1.25
N MET A 40 8.99 -2.13 -1.89
CA MET A 40 7.92 -1.38 -1.22
C MET A 40 6.65 -2.20 -0.97
N ILE A 41 6.44 -3.28 -1.72
CA ILE A 41 5.20 -4.09 -1.66
C ILE A 41 5.46 -5.47 -1.09
N VAL A 42 6.30 -6.26 -1.75
CA VAL A 42 6.46 -7.68 -1.42
C VAL A 42 7.11 -7.83 -0.06
N VAL A 43 8.14 -7.03 0.25
CA VAL A 43 8.81 -7.12 1.56
C VAL A 43 7.86 -6.80 2.72
N PRO A 44 7.10 -5.67 2.73
CA PRO A 44 6.11 -5.42 3.77
C PRO A 44 4.98 -6.46 3.83
N ILE A 45 4.53 -7.02 2.70
CA ILE A 45 3.50 -8.07 2.70
C ILE A 45 4.02 -9.35 3.35
N VAL A 46 5.22 -9.82 2.97
CA VAL A 46 5.82 -11.02 3.56
C VAL A 46 6.01 -10.83 5.06
N VAL A 47 6.52 -9.68 5.47
CA VAL A 47 6.67 -9.32 6.88
C VAL A 47 5.33 -9.26 7.59
N GLY A 48 4.31 -8.65 6.98
CA GLY A 48 2.96 -8.59 7.50
C GLY A 48 2.32 -9.97 7.68
N LEU A 49 2.57 -10.91 6.76
CA LEU A 49 2.13 -12.30 6.87
C LEU A 49 2.85 -13.05 8.00
N ILE A 50 4.16 -12.85 8.16
CA ILE A 50 4.92 -13.39 9.28
C ILE A 50 4.40 -12.80 10.60
N ALA A 51 4.22 -11.48 10.67
CA ALA A 51 3.68 -10.79 11.82
C ALA A 51 2.27 -11.28 12.15
N ASN A 52 1.39 -11.47 11.16
CA ASN A 52 0.05 -12.02 11.37
C ASN A 52 0.11 -13.42 12.01
N ARG A 53 0.98 -14.30 11.51
CA ARG A 53 1.20 -15.63 12.12
C ARG A 53 1.75 -15.52 13.54
N VAL A 54 2.68 -14.61 13.80
CA VAL A 54 3.21 -14.39 15.14
C VAL A 54 2.14 -13.81 16.07
N LEU A 55 1.26 -12.94 15.59
CA LEU A 55 0.26 -12.25 16.41
C LEU A 55 -0.94 -13.14 16.74
N TYR A 56 -1.54 -13.79 15.75
CA TYR A 56 -2.75 -14.59 15.89
C TYR A 56 -2.50 -16.10 15.98
N GLY A 57 -1.26 -16.56 15.82
CA GLY A 57 -0.95 -17.98 15.88
C GLY A 57 -1.20 -18.58 17.27
N HIS A 58 -1.91 -19.71 17.31
CA HIS A 58 -2.20 -20.48 18.54
C HIS A 58 -1.06 -21.40 18.99
N LYS A 59 0.08 -21.43 18.28
CA LYS A 59 1.22 -22.27 18.65
C LYS A 59 1.88 -21.76 19.94
N LYS A 60 2.33 -22.67 20.82
CA LYS A 60 3.03 -22.33 22.08
C LYS A 60 4.21 -21.37 21.90
N VAL A 61 4.94 -21.48 20.79
CA VAL A 61 6.08 -20.60 20.45
C VAL A 61 5.65 -19.12 20.37
N TYR A 62 4.45 -18.81 19.89
CA TYR A 62 3.97 -17.43 19.75
C TYR A 62 3.31 -16.88 21.02
N GLN A 63 3.08 -17.72 22.02
CA GLN A 63 2.51 -17.34 23.32
C GLN A 63 3.59 -17.21 24.40
N ASN A 64 4.75 -17.86 24.20
CA ASN A 64 5.87 -17.79 25.12
C ASN A 64 6.59 -16.44 25.03
N PRO A 65 6.65 -15.64 26.12
CA PRO A 65 7.32 -14.33 26.11
C PRO A 65 8.82 -14.42 25.78
N ALA A 66 9.52 -15.49 26.19
CA ALA A 66 10.94 -15.66 25.88
C ALA A 66 11.18 -15.82 24.37
N ALA A 67 10.31 -16.56 23.68
CA ALA A 67 10.38 -16.73 22.23
C ALA A 67 10.08 -15.42 21.48
N LEU A 68 9.12 -14.62 21.97
CA LEU A 68 8.84 -13.29 21.40
C LEU A 68 10.03 -12.34 21.57
N ILE A 69 10.67 -12.34 22.74
CA ILE A 69 11.89 -11.54 22.98
C ILE A 69 13.01 -11.99 22.03
N ALA A 70 13.21 -13.29 21.85
CA ALA A 70 14.21 -13.79 20.90
C ALA A 70 13.95 -13.32 19.47
N VAL A 71 12.71 -13.42 18.98
CA VAL A 71 12.33 -12.92 17.64
C VAL A 71 12.55 -11.41 17.54
N MET A 72 12.19 -10.64 18.57
CA MET A 72 12.40 -9.21 18.62
C MET A 72 13.89 -8.86 18.51
N LEU A 73 14.74 -9.48 19.32
CA LEU A 73 16.19 -9.26 19.31
C LEU A 73 16.82 -9.65 17.97
N ILE A 74 16.42 -10.79 17.39
CA ILE A 74 16.89 -11.22 16.07
C ILE A 74 16.50 -10.20 14.99
N SER A 75 15.25 -9.73 15.01
CA SER A 75 14.78 -8.74 14.04
C SER A 75 15.48 -7.38 14.20
N LEU A 76 15.72 -6.94 15.43
CA LEU A 76 16.44 -5.70 15.73
C LEU A 76 17.92 -5.78 15.32
N ALA A 77 18.59 -6.89 15.67
CA ALA A 77 19.98 -7.13 15.27
C ALA A 77 20.11 -7.22 13.76
N GLY A 78 19.20 -7.93 13.08
CA GLY A 78 19.15 -7.99 11.62
C GLY A 78 18.99 -6.61 11.00
N ALA A 79 18.08 -5.77 11.51
CA ALA A 79 17.90 -4.40 11.05
C ALA A 79 19.18 -3.56 11.25
N ALA A 80 19.83 -3.67 12.41
CA ALA A 80 21.09 -2.98 12.69
C ALA A 80 22.23 -3.43 11.76
N ILE A 81 22.40 -4.74 11.55
CA ILE A 81 23.39 -5.29 10.61
C ILE A 81 23.15 -4.75 9.20
N THR A 82 21.89 -4.75 8.75
CA THR A 82 21.57 -4.18 7.44
C THR A 82 21.88 -2.69 7.38
N LEU A 83 21.90 -1.92 8.47
CA LEU A 83 22.30 -0.51 8.46
C LEU A 83 23.83 -0.32 8.45
N LEU A 84 24.58 -1.22 9.07
CA LEU A 84 26.04 -1.13 9.20
C LEU A 84 26.80 -1.41 7.89
N ILE A 85 26.28 -2.26 7.02
CA ILE A 85 26.89 -2.50 5.70
C ILE A 85 26.70 -1.25 4.83
N PRO A 86 27.69 -0.71 4.09
CA PRO A 86 27.48 0.48 3.26
C PRO A 86 26.60 0.20 2.03
N LEU A 87 25.81 1.20 1.59
CA LEU A 87 24.90 1.08 0.43
C LEU A 87 25.64 0.75 -0.86
N SER A 88 26.88 1.25 -0.99
CA SER A 88 27.77 1.00 -2.12
C SER A 88 28.12 -0.48 -2.32
N ALA A 89 28.10 -1.29 -1.25
CA ALA A 89 28.39 -2.72 -1.33
C ALA A 89 27.31 -3.52 -2.07
N PHE A 90 26.09 -2.98 -2.20
CA PHE A 90 24.94 -3.68 -2.78
C PHE A 90 24.62 -3.28 -4.23
N GLY A 91 25.24 -2.23 -4.77
CA GLY A 91 24.97 -1.76 -6.13
C GLY A 91 23.47 -1.59 -6.42
N VAL A 92 22.97 -2.21 -7.49
CA VAL A 92 21.55 -2.19 -7.90
C VAL A 92 20.61 -2.80 -6.84
N TRP A 93 21.12 -3.71 -5.99
CA TRP A 93 20.38 -4.36 -4.91
C TRP A 93 20.27 -3.50 -3.64
N GLY A 94 20.89 -2.31 -3.61
CA GLY A 94 20.81 -1.39 -2.47
C GLY A 94 19.38 -0.96 -2.14
N THR A 95 18.49 -0.94 -3.14
CA THR A 95 17.05 -0.70 -2.94
C THR A 95 16.41 -1.81 -2.11
N LEU A 96 16.71 -3.08 -2.38
CA LEU A 96 16.13 -4.24 -1.68
C LEU A 96 16.56 -4.30 -0.21
N ARG A 97 17.76 -3.84 0.10
CA ARG A 97 18.23 -3.68 1.49
C ARG A 97 17.31 -2.77 2.28
N SER A 98 16.88 -1.64 1.71
CA SER A 98 16.08 -0.66 2.44
C SER A 98 14.74 -1.24 2.90
N GLY A 99 14.07 -2.03 2.05
CA GLY A 99 12.82 -2.69 2.45
C GLY A 99 13.07 -3.86 3.37
N LEU A 100 14.19 -4.57 3.27
CA LEU A 100 14.56 -5.56 4.29
C LEU A 100 14.72 -4.91 5.66
N THR A 101 15.42 -3.78 5.75
CA THR A 101 15.57 -3.01 6.99
C THR A 101 14.20 -2.58 7.53
N VAL A 102 13.36 -1.96 6.69
CA VAL A 102 12.00 -1.54 7.07
C VAL A 102 11.17 -2.75 7.52
N GLY A 103 11.27 -3.86 6.81
CA GLY A 103 10.59 -5.10 7.12
C GLY A 103 10.97 -5.68 8.48
N LEU A 104 12.27 -5.72 8.79
CA LEU A 104 12.76 -6.19 10.08
C LEU A 104 12.35 -5.24 11.22
N VAL A 105 12.38 -3.93 10.98
CA VAL A 105 11.89 -2.92 11.95
C VAL A 105 10.39 -3.09 12.20
N LEU A 106 9.59 -3.29 11.15
CA LEU A 106 8.15 -3.54 11.28
C LEU A 106 7.88 -4.84 12.05
N LEU A 107 8.60 -5.93 11.75
CA LEU A 107 8.48 -7.17 12.51
C LEU A 107 8.81 -6.95 13.99
N CYS A 108 9.92 -6.27 14.28
CA CYS A 108 10.33 -5.90 15.63
C CYS A 108 9.22 -5.12 16.36
N ALA A 109 8.65 -4.09 15.71
CA ALA A 109 7.57 -3.28 16.27
C ALA A 109 6.30 -4.11 16.55
N THR A 110 5.89 -4.99 15.64
CA THR A 110 4.72 -5.85 15.85
C THR A 110 4.91 -6.85 16.99
N VAL A 111 6.09 -7.46 17.09
CA VAL A 111 6.43 -8.41 18.17
C VAL A 111 6.49 -7.69 19.51
N LEU A 112 7.10 -6.50 19.55
CA LEU A 112 7.14 -5.64 20.73
C LEU A 112 5.73 -5.27 21.19
N ALA A 113 4.85 -4.84 20.27
CA ALA A 113 3.47 -4.55 20.58
C ALA A 113 2.75 -5.76 21.19
N LYS A 114 2.95 -6.96 20.62
CA LYS A 114 2.41 -8.21 21.18
C LYS A 114 2.93 -8.48 22.58
N LEU A 115 4.24 -8.33 22.80
CA LEU A 115 4.89 -8.59 24.08
C LEU A 115 4.36 -7.64 25.17
N ILE A 116 4.30 -6.34 24.89
CA ILE A 116 3.74 -5.34 25.81
C ILE A 116 2.33 -5.72 26.22
N ILE A 117 1.50 -6.15 25.26
CA ILE A 117 0.12 -6.52 25.51
C ILE A 117 0.03 -7.80 26.33
N ASN A 118 0.82 -8.83 26.02
CA ASN A 118 0.82 -10.07 26.80
C ASN A 118 1.24 -9.82 28.28
N ILE A 119 2.15 -8.87 28.52
CA ILE A 119 2.60 -8.48 29.86
C ILE A 119 1.57 -7.60 30.59
N ARG A 120 1.00 -6.61 29.91
CA ARG A 120 0.09 -5.60 30.51
C ARG A 120 -1.37 -6.03 30.56
N LEU A 121 -1.84 -6.76 29.55
CA LEU A 121 -3.22 -7.16 29.34
C LEU A 121 -3.23 -8.70 29.23
N LYS A 122 -3.52 -9.39 30.34
CA LYS A 122 -3.59 -10.87 30.42
C LYS A 122 -4.66 -11.52 29.51
N LYS A 123 -5.32 -10.75 28.62
CA LYS A 123 -6.34 -11.21 27.68
C LYS A 123 -5.94 -10.80 26.26
N VAL A 124 -5.89 -11.78 25.36
CA VAL A 124 -5.69 -11.58 23.91
C VAL A 124 -6.97 -10.93 23.36
N SER A 125 -7.01 -9.61 23.39
CA SER A 125 -8.13 -8.80 22.90
C SER A 125 -8.01 -8.61 21.37
N ASN A 126 -9.14 -8.46 20.67
CA ASN A 126 -9.21 -8.03 19.26
C ASN A 126 -8.82 -6.55 19.08
N TRP A 127 -7.93 -6.02 19.94
CA TRP A 127 -7.50 -4.63 19.93
C TRP A 127 -6.87 -4.26 18.59
N MET A 128 -6.17 -5.21 17.96
CA MET A 128 -5.45 -4.97 16.73
C MET A 128 -6.39 -4.74 15.55
N ASP A 129 -7.52 -5.45 15.51
CA ASP A 129 -8.58 -5.26 14.50
C ASP A 129 -9.20 -3.85 14.59
N ARG A 130 -9.17 -3.24 15.79
CA ARG A 130 -9.66 -1.88 16.03
C ARG A 130 -8.59 -0.81 15.82
N VAL A 131 -7.35 -1.08 16.23
CA VAL A 131 -6.25 -0.09 16.21
C VAL A 131 -5.56 -0.01 14.86
N LEU A 132 -5.36 -1.13 14.14
CA LEU A 132 -4.70 -1.13 12.83
C LEU A 132 -5.36 -0.16 11.85
N PRO A 133 -6.70 -0.19 11.64
CA PRO A 133 -7.33 0.75 10.71
C PRO A 133 -7.13 2.21 11.12
N LEU A 134 -7.20 2.53 12.42
CA LEU A 134 -7.00 3.89 12.93
C LEU A 134 -5.58 4.39 12.69
N VAL A 135 -4.57 3.55 12.99
CA VAL A 135 -3.16 3.87 12.76
C VAL A 135 -2.89 4.06 11.26
N SER A 136 -3.43 3.17 10.41
CA SER A 136 -3.31 3.32 8.95
C SER A 136 -3.97 4.59 8.43
N MET A 137 -5.19 4.92 8.89
CA MET A 137 -5.86 6.16 8.50
C MET A 137 -5.09 7.40 8.93
N ALA A 138 -4.61 7.44 10.19
CA ALA A 138 -3.78 8.54 10.68
C ALA A 138 -2.48 8.69 9.87
N GLY A 139 -1.83 7.57 9.54
CA GLY A 139 -0.63 7.55 8.70
C GLY A 139 -0.87 8.07 7.28
N ILE A 140 -1.98 7.66 6.65
CA ILE A 140 -2.38 8.16 5.32
C ILE A 140 -2.61 9.67 5.39
N CYS A 141 -3.38 10.17 6.38
CA CYS A 141 -3.61 11.59 6.59
C CYS A 141 -2.31 12.38 6.78
N LEU A 142 -1.36 11.84 7.57
CA LEU A 142 -0.06 12.46 7.79
C LEU A 142 0.77 12.54 6.50
N ILE A 143 0.83 11.46 5.71
CA ILE A 143 1.56 11.45 4.43
C ILE A 143 0.97 12.47 3.46
N ILE A 144 -0.36 12.53 3.34
CA ILE A 144 -1.04 13.50 2.49
C ILE A 144 -0.74 14.93 2.95
N ALA A 145 -0.77 15.19 4.26
CA ALA A 145 -0.43 16.50 4.80
C ALA A 145 1.01 16.91 4.46
N ILE A 146 1.98 15.98 4.60
CA ILE A 146 3.39 16.23 4.25
C ILE A 146 3.56 16.54 2.76
N ILE A 147 2.94 15.75 1.87
CA ILE A 147 3.06 15.96 0.41
C ILE A 147 2.40 17.28 0.00
N THR A 148 1.23 17.58 0.58
CA THR A 148 0.50 18.83 0.34
C THR A 148 1.32 20.03 0.79
N ALA A 149 1.90 19.99 1.99
CA ALA A 149 2.75 21.05 2.52
C ALA A 149 3.98 21.29 1.63
N ARG A 150 4.64 20.22 1.16
CA ARG A 150 5.80 20.32 0.25
C ARG A 150 5.45 20.83 -1.15
N SER A 151 4.19 20.72 -1.57
CA SER A 151 3.74 21.05 -2.92
C SER A 151 2.73 22.21 -2.94
N ALA A 152 2.63 22.98 -1.86
CA ALA A 152 1.58 23.98 -1.66
C ALA A 152 1.58 25.05 -2.76
N ASP A 153 2.75 25.54 -3.16
CA ASP A 153 2.83 26.57 -4.23
C ASP A 153 2.46 26.02 -5.60
N GLN A 154 2.73 24.74 -5.84
CA GLN A 154 2.28 24.07 -7.06
C GLN A 154 0.76 23.88 -7.05
N LEU A 155 0.17 23.57 -5.90
CA LEU A 155 -1.27 23.40 -5.79
C LEU A 155 -2.03 24.68 -6.15
N LYS A 156 -1.45 25.86 -5.87
CA LYS A 156 -2.05 27.16 -6.26
C LYS A 156 -2.11 27.36 -7.77
N THR A 157 -1.20 26.75 -8.53
CA THR A 157 -1.09 26.96 -9.99
C THR A 157 -1.81 25.87 -10.79
N ILE A 158 -1.67 24.61 -10.39
CA ILE A 158 -2.20 23.45 -11.13
C ILE A 158 -3.20 22.60 -10.34
N GLY A 159 -3.52 22.98 -9.09
CA GLY A 159 -4.32 22.16 -8.19
C GLY A 159 -5.72 21.86 -8.68
N PHE A 160 -6.41 22.85 -9.27
CA PHE A 160 -7.74 22.63 -9.84
C PHE A 160 -7.72 21.58 -10.96
N ALA A 161 -6.75 21.69 -11.88
CA ALA A 161 -6.60 20.74 -12.98
C ALA A 161 -6.28 19.32 -12.47
N ILE A 162 -5.42 19.18 -11.46
CA ILE A 162 -5.08 17.87 -10.89
C ILE A 162 -6.26 17.24 -10.15
N ILE A 163 -7.02 18.03 -9.39
CA ILE A 163 -8.23 17.53 -8.69
C ILE A 163 -9.23 17.02 -9.73
N LEU A 164 -9.51 17.82 -10.76
CA LEU A 164 -10.43 17.42 -11.82
C LEU A 164 -9.93 16.17 -12.56
N ALA A 165 -8.63 16.10 -12.89
CA ALA A 165 -8.04 14.94 -13.51
C ALA A 165 -8.15 13.69 -12.62
N ALA A 166 -7.93 13.81 -11.31
CA ALA A 166 -8.08 12.72 -10.36
C ALA A 166 -9.53 12.23 -10.27
N MET A 167 -10.50 13.16 -10.24
CA MET A 167 -11.93 12.83 -10.24
C MET A 167 -12.33 12.08 -11.51
N LEU A 168 -11.93 12.60 -12.68
CA LEU A 168 -12.21 11.99 -13.97
C LEU A 168 -11.56 10.61 -14.10
N HIS A 169 -10.29 10.48 -13.72
CA HIS A 169 -9.57 9.20 -13.77
C HIS A 169 -10.20 8.13 -12.86
N ASN A 170 -10.65 8.53 -11.67
CA ASN A 170 -11.32 7.62 -10.74
C ASN A 170 -12.71 7.22 -11.24
N LEU A 171 -13.50 8.18 -11.75
CA LEU A 171 -14.82 7.92 -12.32
C LEU A 171 -14.71 7.01 -13.56
N THR A 172 -13.76 7.26 -14.46
CA THR A 172 -13.53 6.39 -15.61
C THR A 172 -13.10 5.01 -15.17
N GLY A 173 -12.29 4.88 -14.12
CA GLY A 173 -11.97 3.60 -13.49
C GLY A 173 -13.21 2.83 -13.03
N TYR A 174 -14.12 3.49 -12.28
CA TYR A 174 -15.37 2.85 -11.85
C TYR A 174 -16.25 2.44 -13.03
N LEU A 175 -16.45 3.33 -14.00
CA LEU A 175 -17.31 3.09 -15.16
C LEU A 175 -16.76 1.97 -16.04
N LEU A 176 -15.49 2.05 -16.44
CA LEU A 176 -14.86 1.03 -17.27
C LEU A 176 -14.78 -0.30 -16.54
N GLY A 177 -14.41 -0.31 -15.26
CA GLY A 177 -14.39 -1.54 -14.46
C GLY A 177 -15.77 -2.21 -14.40
N PHE A 178 -16.83 -1.44 -14.16
CA PHE A 178 -18.20 -1.97 -14.12
C PHE A 178 -18.65 -2.50 -15.49
N TRP A 179 -18.53 -1.69 -16.55
CA TRP A 179 -19.07 -2.03 -17.85
C TRP A 179 -18.27 -3.11 -18.57
N LEU A 180 -16.94 -3.15 -18.41
CA LEU A 180 -16.13 -4.25 -18.94
C LEU A 180 -16.43 -5.57 -18.23
N ALA A 181 -16.68 -5.55 -16.91
CA ALA A 181 -17.14 -6.73 -16.19
C ALA A 181 -18.51 -7.23 -16.70
N ARG A 182 -19.44 -6.30 -16.95
CA ARG A 182 -20.74 -6.63 -17.57
C ARG A 182 -20.60 -7.16 -18.98
N ALA A 183 -19.71 -6.61 -19.79
CA ALA A 183 -19.40 -7.11 -21.14
C ALA A 183 -18.77 -8.51 -21.09
N ALA A 184 -17.98 -8.81 -20.06
CA ALA A 184 -17.46 -10.14 -19.75
C ALA A 184 -18.51 -11.09 -19.13
N LYS A 185 -19.79 -10.68 -19.09
CA LYS A 185 -20.94 -11.44 -18.56
C LYS A 185 -20.88 -11.76 -17.06
N LEU A 186 -20.12 -10.99 -16.28
CA LEU A 186 -20.13 -11.10 -14.82
C LEU A 186 -21.47 -10.59 -14.24
N ASP A 187 -21.86 -11.14 -13.09
CA ASP A 187 -23.06 -10.72 -12.38
C ASP A 187 -22.94 -9.27 -11.87
N GLU A 188 -24.04 -8.68 -11.40
CA GLU A 188 -24.02 -7.29 -10.94
C GLU A 188 -23.11 -7.13 -9.71
N ARG A 189 -23.05 -8.15 -8.84
CA ARG A 189 -22.23 -8.12 -7.63
C ARG A 189 -20.74 -8.12 -7.94
N ASP A 190 -20.29 -9.00 -8.82
CA ASP A 190 -18.90 -9.10 -9.26
C ASP A 190 -18.53 -7.87 -10.09
N SER A 191 -19.45 -7.37 -10.93
CA SER A 191 -19.21 -6.13 -11.69
C SER A 191 -19.02 -4.91 -10.78
N ARG A 192 -19.80 -4.78 -9.69
CA ARG A 192 -19.58 -3.75 -8.66
C ARG A 192 -18.23 -3.94 -7.97
N THR A 193 -17.83 -5.18 -7.71
CA THR A 193 -16.52 -5.49 -7.10
C THR A 193 -15.36 -5.09 -8.03
N VAL A 194 -15.45 -5.44 -9.32
CA VAL A 194 -14.45 -5.04 -10.34
C VAL A 194 -14.38 -3.53 -10.48
N ALA A 195 -15.52 -2.84 -10.49
CA ALA A 195 -15.56 -1.38 -10.53
C ALA A 195 -14.76 -0.75 -9.39
N ILE A 196 -14.99 -1.21 -8.15
CA ILE A 196 -14.27 -0.73 -6.97
C ILE A 196 -12.78 -1.04 -7.06
N GLU A 197 -12.41 -2.25 -7.47
CA GLU A 197 -11.00 -2.68 -7.57
C GLU A 197 -10.22 -1.99 -8.68
N VAL A 198 -10.89 -1.54 -9.75
CA VAL A 198 -10.27 -0.75 -10.82
C VAL A 198 -10.19 0.73 -10.45
N GLY A 199 -11.24 1.28 -9.84
CA GLY A 199 -11.30 2.70 -9.47
C GLY A 199 -10.48 3.05 -8.23
N LEU A 200 -10.36 2.13 -7.26
CA LEU A 200 -9.53 2.32 -6.07
C LEU A 200 -8.11 1.85 -6.33
N GLN A 201 -7.16 2.78 -6.31
CA GLN A 201 -5.75 2.53 -6.62
C GLN A 201 -4.88 2.54 -5.35
N ASN A 202 -3.66 2.01 -5.44
CA ASN A 202 -2.69 2.13 -4.35
C ASN A 202 -1.95 3.48 -4.42
N GLY A 203 -2.58 4.54 -3.90
CA GLY A 203 -2.01 5.89 -3.90
C GLY A 203 -0.70 6.03 -3.10
N GLY A 204 -0.51 5.21 -2.06
CA GLY A 204 0.73 5.17 -1.28
C GLY A 204 1.91 4.67 -2.11
N MET A 205 1.72 3.57 -2.84
CA MET A 205 2.73 3.04 -3.78
C MET A 205 3.06 4.07 -4.86
N ALA A 206 2.05 4.67 -5.49
CA ALA A 206 2.26 5.66 -6.55
C ALA A 206 3.05 6.88 -6.06
N SER A 207 2.73 7.39 -4.86
CA SER A 207 3.48 8.49 -4.23
C SER A 207 4.92 8.10 -3.91
N GLY A 208 5.13 6.89 -3.40
CA GLY A 208 6.46 6.34 -3.10
C GLY A 208 7.32 6.19 -4.36
N LEU A 209 6.76 5.68 -5.46
CA LEU A 209 7.48 5.55 -6.73
C LEU A 209 7.81 6.91 -7.36
N ALA A 210 6.90 7.88 -7.27
CA ALA A 210 7.16 9.23 -7.76
C ALA A 210 8.37 9.88 -7.03
N MET A 211 8.50 9.64 -5.72
CA MET A 211 9.62 10.16 -4.93
C MET A 211 10.92 9.38 -5.13
N THR A 212 10.85 8.05 -5.18
CA THR A 212 12.05 7.18 -5.17
C THR A 212 12.59 6.84 -6.55
N VAL A 213 11.74 6.81 -7.58
CA VAL A 213 12.11 6.41 -8.94
C VAL A 213 12.10 7.61 -9.88
N LEU A 214 11.04 8.43 -9.84
CA LEU A 214 10.94 9.62 -10.69
C LEU A 214 11.65 10.84 -10.08
N ASN A 215 12.10 10.75 -8.82
CA ASN A 215 12.75 11.84 -8.07
C ASN A 215 11.97 13.16 -8.15
N SER A 216 10.64 13.09 -8.16
CA SER A 216 9.78 14.25 -8.44
C SER A 216 8.65 14.35 -7.43
N ALA A 217 8.76 15.35 -6.55
CA ALA A 217 7.67 15.71 -5.65
C ALA A 217 6.41 16.16 -6.40
N LYS A 218 6.60 16.79 -7.57
CA LYS A 218 5.50 17.22 -8.44
C LYS A 218 4.67 16.03 -8.93
N ALA A 219 5.35 14.94 -9.33
CA ALA A 219 4.69 13.72 -9.78
C ALA A 219 3.95 13.00 -8.64
N ALA A 220 4.39 13.16 -7.39
CA ALA A 220 3.74 12.58 -6.22
C ALA A 220 2.46 13.32 -5.80
N LEU A 221 2.25 14.56 -6.29
CA LEU A 221 1.07 15.36 -5.95
C LEU A 221 -0.22 14.72 -6.44
N ALA A 222 -0.22 14.19 -7.68
CA ALA A 222 -1.38 13.53 -8.27
C ALA A 222 -1.89 12.33 -7.44
N PRO A 223 -1.06 11.31 -7.09
CA PRO A 223 -1.52 10.22 -6.25
C PRO A 223 -1.85 10.63 -4.81
N ALA A 224 -1.20 11.68 -4.27
CA ALA A 224 -1.52 12.20 -2.95
C ALA A 224 -2.89 12.86 -2.88
N ILE A 225 -3.33 13.56 -3.94
CA ILE A 225 -4.68 14.12 -4.05
C ILE A 225 -5.70 13.02 -4.39
N PHE A 226 -5.30 12.05 -5.22
CA PHE A 226 -6.14 10.91 -5.57
C PHE A 226 -6.53 10.10 -4.33
N GLY A 227 -5.63 9.90 -3.36
CA GLY A 227 -5.86 9.12 -2.14
C GLY A 227 -7.11 9.53 -1.33
N PRO A 228 -7.24 10.80 -0.87
CA PRO A 228 -8.47 11.30 -0.26
C PRO A 228 -9.69 11.12 -1.16
N TRP A 229 -9.57 11.49 -2.44
CA TRP A 229 -10.69 11.46 -3.37
C TRP A 229 -11.25 10.05 -3.59
N MET A 230 -10.39 9.04 -3.79
CA MET A 230 -10.81 7.65 -3.99
C MET A 230 -11.52 7.09 -2.74
N ASN A 231 -11.10 7.50 -1.53
CA ASN A 231 -11.76 7.09 -0.29
C ASN A 231 -13.15 7.72 -0.15
N ILE A 232 -13.28 9.02 -0.46
CA ILE A 232 -14.56 9.73 -0.43
C ILE A 232 -15.52 9.16 -1.47
N SER A 233 -15.10 9.13 -2.74
CA SER A 233 -15.91 8.63 -3.86
C SER A 233 -16.27 7.15 -3.71
N GLY A 234 -15.34 6.31 -3.26
CA GLY A 234 -15.57 4.90 -2.99
C GLY A 234 -16.61 4.70 -1.88
N SER A 235 -16.55 5.50 -0.81
CA SER A 235 -17.53 5.46 0.28
C SER A 235 -18.93 5.90 -0.19
N ILE A 236 -19.01 6.96 -1.00
CA ILE A 236 -20.28 7.43 -1.59
C ILE A 236 -20.88 6.34 -2.49
N LEU A 237 -20.06 5.74 -3.36
CA LEU A 237 -20.50 4.70 -4.29
C LEU A 237 -20.94 3.42 -3.55
N ALA A 238 -20.18 3.00 -2.55
CA ALA A 238 -20.52 1.86 -1.69
C ALA A 238 -21.84 2.08 -0.96
N ASN A 239 -22.06 3.26 -0.35
CA ASN A 239 -23.31 3.60 0.32
C ASN A 239 -24.50 3.63 -0.66
N TYR A 240 -24.30 4.18 -1.86
CA TYR A 240 -25.33 4.16 -2.91
C TYR A 240 -25.72 2.73 -3.31
N TRP A 241 -24.74 1.84 -3.51
CA TRP A 241 -24.98 0.45 -3.88
C TRP A 241 -25.52 -0.42 -2.75
N GLN A 242 -25.19 -0.11 -1.49
CA GLN A 242 -25.76 -0.78 -0.33
C GLN A 242 -27.29 -0.62 -0.27
N ARG A 243 -27.81 0.54 -0.70
CA ARG A 243 -29.25 0.82 -0.76
C ARG A 243 -29.98 0.10 -1.90
N LYS A 244 -29.25 -0.50 -2.86
CA LYS A 244 -29.81 -1.19 -4.02
C LYS A 244 -29.38 -2.66 -4.02
N LYS A 245 -30.27 -3.56 -3.56
CA LYS A 245 -30.03 -5.01 -3.62
C LYS A 245 -29.64 -5.41 -5.05
N PRO A 246 -28.53 -6.15 -5.25
CA PRO A 246 -28.14 -6.63 -6.57
C PRO A 246 -29.26 -7.50 -7.14
N ARG A 247 -29.55 -7.38 -8.43
CA ARG A 247 -30.50 -8.28 -9.08
C ARG A 247 -29.94 -9.72 -9.04
N PRO A 248 -30.69 -10.72 -8.57
CA PRO A 248 -30.32 -12.12 -8.75
C PRO A 248 -30.15 -12.39 -10.25
N GLN A 249 -29.12 -13.12 -10.64
CA GLN A 249 -29.06 -13.66 -12.00
C GLN A 249 -30.24 -14.63 -12.18
N GLN A 250 -31.04 -14.40 -13.21
CA GLN A 250 -32.01 -15.36 -13.73
C GLN A 250 -31.29 -16.39 -14.61
#